data_AF-A0AAU2DPJ6-F1
#
_entry.id   AF-A0AAU2DPJ6-F1
#
_cell.length_a   1.000
_cell.length_b   1.000
_cell.length_c   1.000
_cell.angle_alpha   90.00
_cell.angle_beta   90.00
_cell.angle_gamma   90.00
#
_symmetry.space_group_name_H-M   'P 1'
#
loop_
_entity.id
_entity.type
_entity.pdbx_description
1 polymer ?
#
loop_
_entity_poly.entity_id
_entity_poly.type
_entity_poly.pdbx_seq_one_letter_code
_entity_poly.pdbx_strand_id
1 'polypeptide(L)'
;MSERMPRGVKGALVVVWCQAVLNGLVGWLGWTLMNDRLTHHQDVADPGLVRFSVLMAFSASAVLFVSGVFAWKRFGWVRVTVLVVECAIALFSLVNVLVAGVYAAGLGLAVAALTGSAMLGAPAREWFNR
;
A
#
# COMPACT_ATOMS: atom_id res chain seq x y z
N MET A 1 9.40 31.49 -3.46
CA MET A 1 10.25 30.48 -4.12
C MET A 1 9.58 29.13 -3.97
N SER A 2 9.17 28.48 -5.07
CA SER A 2 8.53 27.17 -5.00
C SER A 2 9.59 26.13 -4.63
N GLU A 3 9.69 25.87 -3.33
CA GLU A 3 10.69 24.97 -2.77
C GLU A 3 10.46 23.56 -3.31
N ARG A 4 11.40 23.09 -4.12
CA ARG A 4 11.26 21.82 -4.85
C ARG A 4 11.30 20.66 -3.85
N MET A 5 10.33 19.76 -3.99
CA MET A 5 10.25 18.55 -3.19
C MET A 5 11.55 17.73 -3.30
N PRO A 6 12.09 17.19 -2.19
CA PRO A 6 13.30 16.37 -2.23
C PRO A 6 13.09 15.15 -3.14
N ARG A 7 14.10 14.80 -3.93
CA ARG A 7 14.01 13.71 -4.93
C ARG A 7 13.60 12.37 -4.32
N GLY A 8 14.07 12.06 -3.11
CA GLY A 8 13.70 10.85 -2.39
C GLY A 8 12.21 10.80 -2.02
N VAL A 9 11.64 11.91 -1.53
CA VAL A 9 10.22 11.99 -1.17
C VAL A 9 9.35 11.94 -2.43
N LYS A 10 9.79 12.60 -3.51
CA LYS A 10 9.11 12.52 -4.81
C LYS A 10 9.07 11.09 -5.34
N GLY A 11 10.19 10.37 -5.28
CA GLY A 11 10.26 8.96 -5.69
C GLY A 11 9.35 8.07 -4.84
N ALA A 12 9.41 8.20 -3.52
CA ALA A 12 8.56 7.46 -2.60
C ALA A 12 7.05 7.74 -2.84
N LEU A 13 6.66 8.98 -3.15
CA LEU A 13 5.26 9.28 -3.49
C LEU A 13 4.81 8.64 -4.80
N VAL A 14 5.68 8.57 -5.81
CA VAL A 14 5.36 7.87 -7.07
C VAL A 14 5.12 6.39 -6.78
N VAL A 15 5.96 5.78 -5.94
CA VAL A 15 5.81 4.38 -5.52
C VAL A 15 4.51 4.17 -4.75
N VAL A 16 4.19 5.04 -3.79
CA VAL A 16 2.92 5.03 -3.04
C VAL A 16 1.71 5.15 -3.98
N TRP A 17 1.80 6.00 -5.01
CA TRP A 17 0.75 6.13 -6.02
C TRP A 17 0.58 4.84 -6.84
N CYS A 18 1.68 4.26 -7.30
CA CYS A 18 1.64 2.97 -7.99
C CYS A 18 1.04 1.88 -7.09
N GLN A 19 1.44 1.83 -5.82
CA GLN A 19 0.87 0.89 -4.84
C GLN A 19 -0.62 1.13 -4.63
N ALA A 20 -1.08 2.38 -4.54
CA ALA A 20 -2.50 2.69 -4.38
C ALA A 20 -3.30 2.13 -5.57
N VAL A 21 -2.85 2.38 -6.79
CA VAL A 21 -3.50 1.87 -8.02
C VAL A 21 -3.46 0.34 -8.06
N LEU A 22 -2.32 -0.28 -7.80
CA LEU A 22 -2.17 -1.74 -7.83
C LEU A 22 -3.03 -2.42 -6.76
N ASN A 23 -3.09 -1.89 -5.54
CA ASN A 23 -3.97 -2.42 -4.48
C ASN A 23 -5.44 -2.30 -4.88
N GLY A 24 -5.83 -1.21 -5.54
CA GLY A 24 -7.20 -1.04 -6.06
C GLY A 24 -7.53 -2.06 -7.15
N LEU A 25 -6.60 -2.29 -8.08
CA LEU A 25 -6.74 -3.30 -9.13
C LEU A 25 -6.81 -4.73 -8.56
N VAL A 26 -5.95 -5.06 -7.59
CA VAL A 26 -5.97 -6.37 -6.91
C VAL A 26 -7.29 -6.56 -6.15
N GLY A 27 -7.76 -5.54 -5.43
CA GLY A 27 -9.07 -5.57 -4.77
C GLY A 27 -10.21 -5.79 -5.76
N TRP A 28 -10.20 -5.08 -6.88
CA TRP A 28 -11.21 -5.22 -7.94
C TRP A 28 -11.20 -6.60 -8.59
N LEU A 29 -10.02 -7.11 -8.96
CA LEU A 29 -9.87 -8.45 -9.53
C LEU A 29 -10.26 -9.54 -8.54
N GLY A 30 -9.88 -9.41 -7.27
CA GLY A 30 -10.28 -10.35 -6.21
C GLY A 30 -11.79 -10.36 -5.99
N TRP A 31 -12.42 -9.17 -5.98
CA TRP A 31 -13.87 -9.04 -5.85
C TRP A 31 -14.63 -9.69 -7.01
N THR A 32 -14.22 -9.40 -8.24
CA THR A 32 -14.84 -9.93 -9.46
C THR A 32 -14.68 -11.44 -9.54
N LEU A 33 -13.47 -11.97 -9.33
CA LEU A 33 -13.20 -13.41 -9.34
C LEU A 33 -14.00 -14.16 -8.26
N MET A 34 -14.09 -13.59 -7.06
CA MET A 34 -14.88 -14.17 -5.97
C MET A 34 -16.37 -14.20 -6.31
N ASN A 35 -16.93 -13.10 -6.80
CA ASN A 35 -18.34 -13.05 -7.18
C ASN A 35 -18.64 -14.01 -8.32
N ASP A 36 -17.75 -14.14 -9.30
CA ASP A 36 -17.93 -15.04 -10.42
C ASP A 36 -17.99 -16.49 -9.94
N ARG A 37 -17.07 -16.90 -9.04
CA ARG A 37 -17.09 -18.23 -8.41
C ARG A 37 -18.35 -18.50 -7.60
N LEU A 38 -18.78 -17.53 -6.78
CA LEU A 38 -20.01 -17.65 -6.00
C LEU A 38 -21.26 -17.80 -6.88
N THR A 39 -21.30 -17.10 -8.02
CA THR A 39 -22.43 -17.14 -8.96
C THR A 39 -22.48 -18.47 -9.71
N HIS A 40 -21.33 -19.13 -9.93
CA HIS A 40 -21.23 -20.43 -10.57
C HIS A 40 -21.26 -21.62 -9.58
N HIS A 41 -21.63 -21.40 -8.31
CA HIS A 41 -21.63 -22.41 -7.25
C HIS A 41 -20.29 -23.15 -7.07
N GLN A 42 -19.18 -22.48 -7.38
CA GLN A 42 -17.85 -23.03 -7.21
C GLN A 42 -17.34 -22.83 -5.78
N ASP A 43 -16.54 -23.78 -5.30
CA ASP A 43 -15.91 -23.67 -3.98
C ASP A 43 -14.94 -22.49 -3.95
N VAL A 44 -15.15 -21.62 -2.96
CA VAL A 44 -14.24 -20.54 -2.60
C VAL A 44 -13.63 -20.93 -1.26
N ALA A 45 -12.30 -21.13 -1.25
CA ALA A 45 -11.57 -21.34 -0.01
C ALA A 45 -11.82 -20.15 0.93
N ASP A 46 -12.41 -20.42 2.10
CA ASP A 46 -12.78 -19.46 3.14
C ASP A 46 -13.30 -18.10 2.61
N PRO A 47 -14.56 -18.05 2.15
CA PRO A 47 -15.14 -16.86 1.52
C PRO A 47 -15.03 -15.59 2.38
N GLY A 48 -15.10 -15.75 3.71
CA GLY A 48 -14.94 -14.66 4.66
C GLY A 48 -13.54 -14.07 4.65
N LEU A 49 -12.50 -14.91 4.58
CA LEU A 49 -11.11 -14.47 4.55
C LEU A 49 -10.80 -13.75 3.22
N VAL A 50 -11.27 -14.29 2.10
CA VAL A 50 -11.10 -13.67 0.78
C VAL A 50 -11.78 -12.30 0.73
N ARG A 51 -13.02 -12.18 1.24
CA ARG A 51 -13.72 -10.89 1.36
C ARG A 51 -12.94 -9.89 2.20
N PHE A 52 -12.43 -10.34 3.34
CA PHE A 52 -11.62 -9.50 4.22
C PHE A 52 -10.36 -8.98 3.52
N SER A 53 -9.61 -9.86 2.83
CA SER A 53 -8.42 -9.48 2.07
C SER A 53 -8.73 -8.46 0.96
N VAL A 54 -9.84 -8.62 0.25
CA VAL A 54 -10.29 -7.67 -0.78
C VAL A 54 -10.63 -6.31 -0.17
N LEU A 55 -11.36 -6.27 0.94
CA LEU A 55 -11.68 -5.03 1.65
C LEU A 55 -10.42 -4.33 2.17
N MET A 56 -9.45 -5.08 2.67
CA MET A 56 -8.15 -4.55 3.09
C MET A 56 -7.38 -3.94 1.92
N ALA A 57 -7.38 -4.58 0.74
CA ALA A 57 -6.74 -4.04 -0.46
C ALA A 57 -7.38 -2.71 -0.90
N PHE A 58 -8.71 -2.63 -0.91
CA PHE A 58 -9.41 -1.37 -1.18
C PHE A 58 -9.14 -0.29 -0.14
N SER A 59 -9.12 -0.66 1.14
CA SER A 59 -8.83 0.27 2.24
C SER A 59 -7.41 0.83 2.14
N ALA A 60 -6.42 -0.03 1.89
CA ALA A 60 -5.03 0.38 1.67
C ALA A 60 -4.91 1.29 0.45
N SER A 61 -5.59 0.94 -0.65
CA SER A 61 -5.65 1.75 -1.87
C SER A 61 -6.19 3.16 -1.58
N ALA A 62 -7.34 3.26 -0.91
CA ALA A 62 -7.98 4.52 -0.57
C ALA A 62 -7.09 5.38 0.35
N VAL A 63 -6.52 4.78 1.40
CA VAL A 63 -5.66 5.50 2.35
C VAL A 63 -4.39 6.02 1.66
N LEU A 64 -3.70 5.18 0.87
CA LEU A 64 -2.49 5.60 0.15
C LEU A 64 -2.80 6.65 -0.92
N PHE A 65 -3.95 6.54 -1.59
CA PHE A 65 -4.40 7.54 -2.57
C PHE A 65 -4.65 8.90 -1.91
N VAL A 66 -5.40 8.92 -0.81
CA VAL A 66 -5.65 10.12 -0.01
C VAL A 66 -4.32 10.70 0.49
N SER A 67 -3.42 9.88 1.05
CA SER A 67 -2.08 10.31 1.46
C SER A 67 -1.29 10.92 0.30
N GLY A 68 -1.34 10.31 -0.89
CA GLY A 68 -0.68 10.82 -2.09
C GLY A 68 -1.21 12.19 -2.54
N VAL A 69 -2.52 12.40 -2.49
CA VAL A 69 -3.18 13.69 -2.80
C VAL A 69 -2.79 14.76 -1.78
N PHE A 70 -2.83 14.41 -0.49
CA PHE A 70 -2.52 15.35 0.59
C PHE A 70 -1.03 15.58 0.81
N ALA A 71 -0.15 14.80 0.19
CA ALA A 71 1.30 14.97 0.31
C ALA A 71 1.80 16.33 -0.20
N TRP A 72 1.04 16.96 -1.12
CA TRP A 72 1.34 18.30 -1.65
C TRP A 72 1.10 19.39 -0.62
N LYS A 73 0.20 19.16 0.35
CA LYS A 73 -0.10 20.09 1.45
C LYS A 73 0.90 19.99 2.61
N ARG A 74 1.96 19.18 2.48
CA ARG A 74 3.07 19.05 3.45
C ARG A 74 2.64 18.63 4.87
N PHE A 75 1.48 18.02 5.03
CA PHE A 75 1.01 17.69 6.36
C PHE A 75 1.74 16.50 7.01
N GLY A 76 2.11 16.64 8.30
CA GLY A 76 2.87 15.63 9.05
C GLY A 76 2.18 14.28 9.20
N TRP A 77 0.85 14.25 9.35
CA TRP A 77 0.07 13.01 9.43
C TRP A 77 0.19 12.15 8.17
N VAL A 78 0.37 12.73 6.98
CA VAL A 78 0.52 11.98 5.72
C VAL A 78 1.72 11.02 5.81
N ARG A 79 2.85 11.50 6.34
CA ARG A 79 4.04 10.68 6.54
C ARG A 79 3.77 9.52 7.49
N VAL A 80 3.10 9.80 8.61
CA VAL A 80 2.78 8.79 9.63
C VAL A 80 1.85 7.73 9.05
N THR A 81 0.81 8.14 8.32
CA THR A 81 -0.13 7.23 7.67
C THR A 81 0.56 6.32 6.65
N VAL A 82 1.40 6.87 5.78
CA VAL A 82 2.17 6.06 4.81
C VAL A 82 3.05 5.05 5.53
N LEU A 83 3.78 5.46 6.58
CA LEU A 83 4.61 4.53 7.35
C LEU A 83 3.81 3.42 8.03
N VAL A 84 2.66 3.74 8.59
CA VAL A 84 1.77 2.74 9.22
C VAL A 84 1.26 1.73 8.19
N VAL A 85 0.84 2.21 7.01
CA VAL A 85 0.37 1.32 5.93
C VAL A 85 1.51 0.46 5.38
N GLU A 86 2.68 1.03 5.13
CA GLU A 86 3.84 0.26 4.67
C GLU A 86 4.27 -0.82 5.69
N CYS A 87 4.23 -0.51 6.98
CA CYS A 87 4.47 -1.51 8.02
C CYS A 87 3.44 -2.64 7.98
N ALA A 88 2.15 -2.33 7.79
CA ALA A 88 1.11 -3.35 7.68
C ALA A 88 1.31 -4.23 6.43
N ILE A 89 1.64 -3.62 5.28
CA ILE A 89 1.94 -4.33 4.03
C ILE A 89 3.19 -5.20 4.19
N ALA A 90 4.24 -4.70 4.84
CA ALA A 90 5.47 -5.44 5.09
C ALA A 90 5.21 -6.67 5.97
N LEU A 91 4.46 -6.51 7.07
CA LEU A 91 4.08 -7.62 7.94
C LEU A 91 3.25 -8.68 7.20
N PHE A 92 2.25 -8.24 6.42
CA PHE A 92 1.43 -9.14 5.63
C PHE A 92 2.25 -9.88 4.56
N SER A 93 3.15 -9.18 3.88
CA SER A 93 4.06 -9.75 2.89
C SER A 93 5.02 -10.75 3.54
N LEU A 94 5.53 -10.45 4.73
CA LEU A 94 6.41 -11.34 5.49
C LEU A 94 5.71 -12.64 5.87
N VAL A 95 4.46 -12.57 6.34
CA VAL A 95 3.65 -13.77 6.62
C VAL A 95 3.45 -14.59 5.35
N ASN A 96 3.14 -13.96 4.21
CA ASN A 96 2.97 -14.67 2.95
C ASN A 96 4.26 -15.35 2.45
N VAL A 97 5.42 -14.71 2.60
CA VAL A 97 6.71 -15.32 2.22
C VAL A 97 7.06 -16.47 3.15
N LEU A 98 7.00 -16.26 4.47
CA LEU A 98 7.52 -17.22 5.46
C LEU A 98 6.58 -18.38 5.75
N VAL A 99 5.27 -18.14 5.71
CA VAL A 99 4.25 -19.16 6.08
C VAL A 99 3.63 -19.77 4.83
N ALA A 100 3.22 -18.94 3.87
CA ALA A 100 2.52 -19.40 2.68
C ALA A 100 3.46 -19.78 1.51
N GLY A 101 4.78 -19.54 1.65
CA GLY A 101 5.78 -19.85 0.61
C GLY A 101 5.62 -19.01 -0.67
N VAL A 102 4.90 -17.90 -0.61
CA VAL A 102 4.63 -17.05 -1.77
C VAL A 102 5.79 -16.07 -1.96
N TYR A 103 6.85 -16.51 -2.64
CA TYR A 103 8.06 -15.70 -2.85
C TYR A 103 7.81 -14.38 -3.60
N ALA A 104 6.76 -14.31 -4.42
CA ALA A 104 6.35 -13.07 -5.10
C ALA A 104 5.99 -11.95 -4.11
N ALA A 105 5.58 -12.28 -2.88
CA ALA A 105 5.32 -11.30 -1.82
C ALA A 105 6.61 -10.61 -1.33
N GLY A 106 7.80 -11.14 -1.65
CA GLY A 106 9.09 -10.48 -1.39
C GLY A 106 9.24 -9.13 -2.10
N LEU A 107 8.57 -8.93 -3.25
CA LEU A 107 8.52 -7.63 -3.91
C LEU A 107 7.79 -6.59 -3.06
N GLY A 108 6.70 -6.98 -2.38
CA GLY A 108 5.98 -6.11 -1.47
C GLY A 108 6.83 -5.65 -0.29
N LEU A 109 7.64 -6.57 0.26
CA LEU A 109 8.63 -6.27 1.31
C LEU A 109 9.71 -5.28 0.84
N ALA A 110 10.27 -5.50 -0.35
CA ALA A 110 11.30 -4.61 -0.90
C ALA A 110 10.76 -3.20 -1.12
N VAL A 111 9.55 -3.09 -1.70
CA VAL A 111 8.88 -1.81 -1.92
C VAL A 111 8.61 -1.11 -0.58
N ALA A 112 8.08 -1.83 0.42
CA ALA A 112 7.80 -1.25 1.73
C ALA A 112 9.07 -0.76 2.45
N ALA A 113 10.18 -1.50 2.35
CA ALA A 113 11.46 -1.09 2.91
C ALA A 113 12.02 0.16 2.22
N LEU A 114 11.94 0.23 0.89
CA LEU A 114 12.39 1.39 0.12
C LEU A 114 11.56 2.64 0.42
N THR A 115 10.24 2.52 0.41
CA THR A 115 9.32 3.62 0.72
C THR A 115 9.47 4.06 2.18
N GLY A 116 9.56 3.11 3.12
CA GLY A 116 9.75 3.36 4.54
C GLY A 116 11.07 4.08 4.83
N SER A 117 12.19 3.62 4.26
CA SER A 117 13.49 4.28 4.44
C SER A 117 13.51 5.71 3.88
N ALA A 118 12.87 5.94 2.72
CA ALA A 118 12.74 7.27 2.14
C ALA A 118 11.87 8.20 3.01
N MET A 119 10.82 7.69 3.64
CA MET A 119 9.91 8.45 4.51
C MET A 119 10.46 8.68 5.93
N LEU A 120 11.34 7.80 6.42
CA LEU A 120 12.03 7.97 7.71
C LEU A 120 13.22 8.93 7.64
N GLY A 121 13.75 9.20 6.44
CA GLY A 121 14.87 10.11 6.24
C GLY A 121 14.60 11.55 6.70
N ALA A 122 15.66 12.25 7.12
CA ALA A 122 15.61 13.67 7.49
C ALA A 122 14.92 14.57 6.44
N PRO A 123 15.14 14.39 5.12
CA PRO A 123 14.49 15.23 4.10
C PRO A 123 12.96 15.09 4.08
N ALA A 124 12.44 13.89 4.34
CA ALA A 124 10.99 13.67 4.42
C ALA A 124 10.42 14.30 5.69
N ARG A 125 11.16 14.20 6.80
CA ARG A 125 10.75 14.81 8.07
C ARG A 125 10.66 16.32 8.00
N GLU A 126 11.61 16.97 7.35
CA GLU A 126 11.58 18.42 7.15
C GLU A 126 10.49 18.86 6.18
N TRP A 127 10.23 18.07 5.12
CA TRP A 127 9.20 18.38 4.14
C TRP A 127 7.78 18.33 4.73
N PHE A 128 7.49 17.33 5.57
CA PHE A 128 6.15 17.10 6.14
C PHE A 128 5.90 17.78 7.51
N ASN A 129 6.92 18.38 8.14
CA ASN A 129 6.75 19.13 9.39
C ASN A 129 6.62 20.65 9.17
N ARG A 130 6.22 21.07 7.97
CA ARG A 130 6.09 22.48 7.57
C ARG A 130 4.66 22.80 7.21
#